data_AF-A0A926BZK3-F1
#
_entry.id   AF-A0A926BZK3-F1
#
_cell.length_a   1.000
_cell.length_b   1.000
_cell.length_c   1.000
_cell.angle_alpha   90.00
_cell.angle_beta   90.00
_cell.angle_gamma   90.00
#
_symmetry.space_group_name_H-M   'P 1'
#
loop_
_entity.id
_entity.type
_entity.pdbx_description
1 polymer ?
#
loop_
_entity_poly.entity_id
_entity_poly.type
_entity_poly.pdbx_seq_one_letter_code
_entity_poly.pdbx_strand_id
1 'polypeptide(L)'
;MSLLRKTLLYLVLSSVPVVIGGGWLFHTIIYRGIQYEIDEQLSSDLAFVRQQLAEGQTLAGRYPLNNPAVEQVSATLPVEPVFSDTLEFDWRENQPVPVRRLTTIVSARGQSYRVVVRQAMGEFYEIAHFLSFFVTGGFVVLLGLLVLLNAWVSRRLWKPFYRLRDGLRQYRLDARTPPTFPGSSIAEFNAVSAALNDMSQNLHRQYRAQKEFTDHAAHEMQTPLASVMAQLDSLLGTEPLTSEQVALLEHAQRAVRRSANLNKGLLLLTKIEVGSSS
;
A
#
# COMPACT_ATOMS: atom_id res chain seq x y z
N MET A 1 -10.15 -2.60 9.22
CA MET A 1 -9.04 -1.65 8.94
C MET A 1 -9.41 -0.78 7.74
N SER A 2 -9.16 0.53 7.78
CA SER A 2 -9.41 1.40 6.62
C SER A 2 -8.49 1.04 5.46
N LEU A 3 -8.93 1.31 4.23
CA LEU A 3 -8.17 1.00 3.02
C LEU A 3 -6.81 1.71 3.03
N LEU A 4 -6.76 2.94 3.59
CA LEU A 4 -5.54 3.69 3.84
C LEU A 4 -4.51 2.94 4.72
N ARG A 5 -4.96 2.28 5.80
CA ARG A 5 -4.06 1.51 6.67
C ARG A 5 -3.50 0.28 5.96
N LYS A 6 -4.30 -0.39 5.14
CA LYS A 6 -3.84 -1.52 4.32
C LYS A 6 -2.82 -1.08 3.29
N THR A 7 -3.09 0.00 2.53
CA THR A 7 -2.14 0.49 1.51
C THR A 7 -0.82 0.90 2.13
N LEU A 8 -0.86 1.55 3.30
CA LEU A 8 0.34 1.98 4.00
C LEU A 8 1.12 0.80 4.58
N LEU A 9 0.44 -0.22 5.10
CA LEU A 9 1.06 -1.46 5.57
C LEU A 9 1.79 -2.20 4.43
N TYR A 10 1.15 -2.38 3.28
CA TYR A 10 1.79 -3.05 2.14
C TYR A 10 2.98 -2.26 1.62
N LEU A 11 2.90 -0.93 1.59
CA LEU A 11 4.01 -0.07 1.18
C LEU A 11 5.21 -0.24 2.12
N VAL A 12 4.99 -0.17 3.45
CA VAL A 12 6.06 -0.40 4.44
C VAL A 12 6.63 -1.81 4.32
N LEU A 13 5.78 -2.84 4.23
CA LEU A 13 6.22 -4.23 4.11
C LEU A 13 7.07 -4.44 2.84
N SER A 14 6.67 -3.82 1.72
CA SER A 14 7.43 -3.87 0.47
C SER A 14 8.76 -3.10 0.52
N SER A 15 8.85 -2.06 1.34
CA SER A 15 10.08 -1.26 1.46
C SER A 15 11.18 -1.95 2.27
N VAL A 16 10.85 -2.86 3.20
CA VAL A 16 11.83 -3.56 4.04
C VAL A 16 12.87 -4.33 3.21
N PRO A 17 12.50 -5.24 2.29
CA PRO A 17 13.49 -5.95 1.49
C PRO A 17 14.27 -5.01 0.56
N VAL A 18 13.66 -3.91 0.11
CA VAL A 18 14.34 -2.89 -0.72
C VAL A 18 15.42 -2.17 0.08
N VAL A 19 15.16 -1.81 1.34
CA VAL A 19 16.16 -1.19 2.23
C VAL A 19 17.30 -2.15 2.54
N ILE A 20 16.97 -3.39 2.91
CA ILE A 20 17.98 -4.39 3.27
C ILE A 20 18.84 -4.73 2.06
N GLY A 21 18.21 -5.06 0.92
CA GLY A 21 18.90 -5.38 -0.32
C GLY A 21 19.70 -4.20 -0.87
N GLY A 22 19.12 -2.99 -0.85
CA GLY A 22 19.78 -1.76 -1.28
C GLY A 22 20.99 -1.42 -0.41
N GLY A 23 20.85 -1.45 0.92
CA GLY A 23 21.94 -1.21 1.85
C GLY A 23 23.10 -2.19 1.68
N TRP A 24 22.79 -3.49 1.56
CA TRP A 24 23.79 -4.53 1.27
C TRP A 24 24.49 -4.33 -0.09
N LEU A 25 23.73 -3.98 -1.12
CA LEU A 25 24.26 -3.71 -2.46
C LEU A 25 25.21 -2.50 -2.45
N PHE A 26 24.79 -1.37 -1.87
CA PHE A 26 25.62 -0.17 -1.78
C PHE A 26 26.90 -0.42 -0.97
N HIS A 27 26.78 -1.10 0.17
CA HIS A 27 27.94 -1.50 0.97
C HIS A 27 28.94 -2.33 0.14
N THR A 28 28.44 -3.33 -0.58
CA THR A 28 29.26 -4.20 -1.43
C THR A 28 29.93 -3.44 -2.58
N ILE A 29 29.21 -2.52 -3.23
CA ILE A 29 29.75 -1.70 -4.33
C ILE A 29 30.87 -0.80 -3.82
N ILE A 30 30.65 -0.09 -2.70
CA ILE A 30 31.66 0.81 -2.11
C ILE A 30 32.92 0.01 -1.73
N TYR A 31 32.75 -1.11 -1.04
CA TYR A 31 33.88 -1.92 -0.59
C TYR A 31 34.68 -2.50 -1.77
N ARG A 32 33.99 -3.01 -2.79
CA ARG A 32 34.65 -3.51 -4.02
C ARG A 32 35.36 -2.40 -4.79
N GLY A 33 34.78 -1.21 -4.87
CA GLY A 33 35.41 -0.06 -5.52
C GLY A 33 36.71 0.35 -4.84
N ILE A 34 36.71 0.38 -3.51
CA ILE A 34 37.91 0.67 -2.71
C ILE A 34 38.97 -0.41 -2.90
N GLN A 35 38.61 -1.69 -2.85
CA GLN A 35 39.58 -2.77 -3.07
C GLN A 35 40.20 -2.72 -4.48
N TYR A 36 39.39 -2.40 -5.50
CA TYR A 36 39.88 -2.23 -6.87
C TYR A 36 40.91 -1.11 -6.97
N GLU A 37 40.60 0.07 -6.41
CA GLU A 37 41.51 1.22 -6.42
C GLU A 37 42.85 0.89 -5.73
N ILE A 38 42.78 0.15 -4.61
CA ILE A 38 43.99 -0.22 -3.88
C ILE A 38 44.80 -1.28 -4.64
N ASP A 39 44.16 -2.23 -5.31
CA ASP A 39 44.86 -3.18 -6.18
C ASP A 39 45.61 -2.48 -7.32
N GLU A 40 44.99 -1.46 -7.91
CA GLU A 40 45.59 -0.61 -8.93
C GLU A 40 46.79 0.16 -8.37
N GLN A 41 46.63 0.77 -7.18
CA GLN A 41 47.71 1.47 -6.48
C GLN A 41 48.89 0.54 -6.16
N LEU A 42 48.65 -0.64 -5.59
CA LEU A 42 49.70 -1.62 -5.27
C LEU A 42 50.44 -2.10 -6.54
N SER A 43 49.71 -2.24 -7.66
CA SER A 43 50.30 -2.59 -8.94
C SER A 43 51.20 -1.48 -9.48
N SER A 44 50.79 -0.22 -9.31
CA SER A 44 51.59 0.97 -9.65
C SER A 44 52.85 1.07 -8.79
N ASP A 45 52.72 0.89 -7.47
CA ASP A 45 53.85 0.89 -6.53
C ASP A 45 54.86 -0.22 -6.87
N LEU A 46 54.37 -1.40 -7.24
CA LEU A 46 55.23 -2.48 -7.72
C LEU A 46 55.99 -2.10 -8.98
N ALA A 47 55.32 -1.46 -9.96
CA ALA A 47 55.97 -1.03 -11.20
C ALA A 47 57.09 -0.02 -10.92
N PHE A 48 56.87 0.91 -9.98
CA PHE A 48 57.88 1.84 -9.52
C PHE A 48 59.08 1.14 -8.85
N VAL A 49 58.82 0.18 -7.97
CA VAL A 49 59.87 -0.64 -7.33
C VAL A 49 60.69 -1.43 -8.37
N ARG A 50 60.01 -2.04 -9.35
CA ARG A 50 60.68 -2.76 -10.45
C ARG A 50 61.63 -1.87 -11.23
N GLN A 51 61.22 -0.63 -11.54
CA GLN A 51 62.07 0.33 -12.24
C GLN A 51 63.31 0.71 -11.41
N GLN A 52 63.14 1.04 -10.13
CA GLN A 52 64.25 1.43 -9.26
C GLN A 52 65.27 0.30 -9.04
N LEU A 53 64.81 -0.95 -8.93
CA LEU A 53 65.68 -2.12 -8.86
C LEU A 53 66.46 -2.33 -10.17
N ALA A 54 65.83 -2.08 -11.32
CA ALA A 54 66.51 -2.15 -12.62
C ALA A 54 67.64 -1.09 -12.75
N GLU A 55 67.40 0.11 -12.23
CA GLU A 55 68.40 1.20 -12.14
C GLU A 55 69.52 0.90 -11.13
N GLY A 56 69.32 -0.09 -10.24
CA GLY A 56 70.29 -0.51 -9.23
C GLY A 56 70.24 0.27 -7.93
N GLN A 57 69.12 0.93 -7.65
CA GLN A 57 68.89 1.61 -6.39
C GLN A 57 68.58 0.60 -5.28
N THR A 58 69.12 0.82 -4.08
CA THR A 58 68.75 0.05 -2.89
C THR A 58 67.50 0.66 -2.27
N LEU A 59 66.45 -0.15 -2.18
CA LEU A 59 65.17 0.27 -1.61
C LEU A 59 65.09 -0.21 -0.17
N ALA A 60 65.16 0.74 0.77
CA ALA A 60 64.79 0.50 2.16
C ALA A 60 63.30 0.82 2.32
N GLY A 61 62.54 -0.11 2.90
CA GLY A 61 61.14 0.13 3.19
C GLY A 61 60.97 1.28 4.18
N ARG A 62 59.95 2.10 3.93
CA ARG A 62 59.63 3.23 4.79
C ARG A 62 58.63 2.79 5.86
N TYR A 63 58.64 3.50 6.97
CA TYR A 63 57.64 3.32 8.02
C TYR A 63 56.36 4.10 7.69
N PRO A 64 55.18 3.60 8.12
CA PRO A 64 54.93 2.32 8.80
C PRO A 64 54.96 1.11 7.84
N LEU A 65 54.92 -0.12 8.40
CA LEU A 65 54.81 -1.39 7.67
C LEU A 65 56.01 -1.81 6.79
N ASN A 66 57.16 -1.15 6.90
CA ASN A 66 58.37 -1.45 6.11
C ASN A 66 58.04 -1.61 4.61
N ASN A 67 57.51 -0.53 4.02
CA ASN A 67 56.90 -0.56 2.70
C ASN A 67 57.65 0.38 1.71
N PRO A 68 58.16 -0.11 0.57
CA PRO A 68 58.18 -1.51 0.12
C PRO A 68 59.19 -2.37 0.91
N ALA A 69 58.85 -3.64 1.20
CA ALA A 69 59.83 -4.60 1.72
C ALA A 69 60.47 -5.34 0.55
N VAL A 70 61.80 -5.24 0.45
CA VAL A 70 62.60 -5.87 -0.60
C VAL A 70 63.66 -6.76 0.05
N GLU A 71 63.58 -8.07 -0.21
CA GLU A 71 64.53 -9.06 0.32
C GLU A 71 65.13 -9.85 -0.83
N GLN A 72 66.45 -10.01 -0.84
CA GLN A 72 67.11 -10.86 -1.83
C GLN A 72 66.79 -12.34 -1.53
N VAL A 73 66.39 -13.09 -2.56
CA VAL A 73 66.01 -14.50 -2.46
C VAL A 73 66.72 -15.32 -3.52
N SER A 74 67.02 -16.58 -3.22
CA SER A 74 67.62 -17.54 -4.16
C SER A 74 66.63 -18.09 -5.20
N ALA A 75 65.37 -17.65 -5.18
CA ALA A 75 64.33 -18.14 -6.08
C ALA A 75 64.61 -17.67 -7.52
N THR A 76 64.62 -18.62 -8.46
CA THR A 76 65.01 -18.39 -9.86
C THR A 76 63.85 -18.05 -10.79
N LEU A 77 62.60 -18.27 -10.38
CA LEU A 77 61.44 -18.02 -11.22
C LEU A 77 60.64 -16.80 -10.74
N PRO A 78 60.28 -15.87 -11.64
CA PRO A 78 59.33 -14.81 -11.33
C PRO A 78 58.00 -15.42 -10.89
N VAL A 79 57.47 -14.95 -9.76
CA VAL A 79 56.14 -15.33 -9.28
C VAL A 79 55.18 -14.22 -9.68
N GLU A 80 54.07 -14.56 -10.31
CA GLU A 80 53.04 -13.57 -10.66
C GLU A 80 52.59 -12.79 -9.42
N PRO A 81 52.23 -11.50 -9.56
CA PRO A 81 51.74 -10.70 -8.45
C PRO A 81 50.51 -11.35 -7.78
N VAL A 82 50.61 -11.63 -6.48
CA VAL A 82 49.50 -12.17 -5.69
C VAL A 82 49.06 -11.14 -4.67
N PHE A 83 47.79 -10.74 -4.74
CA PHE A 83 47.12 -9.93 -3.72
C PHE A 83 46.69 -10.80 -2.55
N SER A 84 46.90 -10.32 -1.33
CA SER A 84 46.43 -10.99 -0.12
C SER A 84 46.04 -9.98 0.95
N ASP A 85 44.96 -10.28 1.67
CA ASP A 85 44.52 -9.52 2.82
C ASP A 85 45.11 -10.16 4.09
N THR A 86 45.67 -9.37 4.98
CA THR A 86 46.26 -9.82 6.25
C THR A 86 46.06 -8.75 7.33
N LEU A 87 46.26 -9.14 8.59
CA LEU A 87 46.42 -8.19 9.69
C LEU A 87 47.92 -8.04 9.97
N GLU A 88 48.45 -6.83 9.96
CA GLU A 88 49.83 -6.55 10.36
C GLU A 88 49.84 -5.55 11.52
N PHE A 89 50.81 -5.67 12.43
CA PHE A 89 50.90 -4.79 13.59
C PHE A 89 51.51 -3.45 13.21
N ASP A 90 50.78 -2.36 13.40
CA ASP A 90 51.33 -1.01 13.26
C ASP A 90 51.81 -0.51 14.63
N TRP A 91 53.13 -0.34 14.76
CA TRP A 91 53.75 0.15 16.00
C TRP A 91 53.36 1.60 16.34
N ARG A 92 52.95 2.41 15.36
CA ARG A 92 52.51 3.81 15.59
C ARG A 92 51.17 3.86 16.30
N GLU A 93 50.28 2.95 15.93
CA GLU A 93 48.94 2.86 16.50
C GLU A 93 48.85 1.82 17.64
N ASN A 94 49.90 1.02 17.81
CA ASN A 94 49.99 -0.06 18.80
C ASN A 94 48.82 -1.07 18.70
N GLN A 95 48.35 -1.33 17.48
CA GLN A 95 47.24 -2.23 17.20
C GLN A 95 47.43 -2.94 15.85
N PRO A 96 46.85 -4.15 15.66
CA PRO A 96 46.82 -4.80 14.37
C PRO A 96 45.91 -4.03 13.42
N VAL A 97 46.44 -3.62 12.27
CA VAL A 97 45.70 -2.95 11.21
C VAL A 97 45.47 -3.90 10.03
N PRO A 98 44.30 -3.85 9.38
CA PRO A 98 44.08 -4.59 8.15
C PRO A 98 44.95 -4.02 7.05
N VAL A 99 45.66 -4.89 6.34
CA VAL A 99 46.60 -4.57 5.28
C VAL A 99 46.29 -5.44 4.08
N ARG A 100 46.21 -4.81 2.92
CA ARG A 100 46.28 -5.51 1.64
C ARG A 100 47.69 -5.42 1.13
N ARG A 101 48.25 -6.56 0.73
CA ARG A 101 49.60 -6.63 0.21
C ARG A 101 49.65 -7.34 -1.12
N LEU A 102 50.55 -6.87 -1.97
CA LEU A 102 50.95 -7.55 -3.19
C LEU A 102 52.34 -8.13 -2.96
N THR A 103 52.47 -9.43 -3.19
CA THR A 103 53.74 -10.17 -3.11
C THR A 103 54.12 -10.71 -4.47
N THR A 104 55.38 -10.52 -4.86
CA THR A 104 55.93 -11.06 -6.11
C THR A 104 57.45 -11.27 -6.00
N ILE A 105 58.02 -11.98 -6.96
CA ILE A 105 59.47 -12.11 -7.11
C ILE A 105 59.88 -11.39 -8.39
N VAL A 106 60.79 -10.44 -8.25
CA VAL A 106 61.32 -9.63 -9.35
C VAL A 106 62.80 -9.97 -9.54
N SER A 107 63.21 -10.25 -10.77
CA SER A 107 64.62 -10.43 -11.12
C SER A 107 65.19 -9.13 -11.69
N ALA A 108 66.24 -8.60 -11.07
CA ALA A 108 66.93 -7.39 -11.51
C ALA A 108 68.45 -7.59 -11.38
N ARG A 109 69.20 -7.23 -12.43
CA ARG A 109 70.68 -7.32 -12.46
C ARG A 109 71.24 -8.71 -12.08
N GLY A 110 70.56 -9.78 -12.49
CA GLY A 110 70.98 -11.17 -12.21
C GLY A 110 70.73 -11.65 -10.78
N GLN A 111 70.03 -10.87 -9.95
CA GLN A 111 69.60 -11.24 -8.61
C GLN A 111 68.07 -11.24 -8.54
N SER A 112 67.50 -12.11 -7.72
CA SER A 112 66.06 -12.16 -7.46
C SER A 112 65.72 -11.51 -6.13
N TYR A 113 64.67 -10.72 -6.13
CA TYR A 113 64.17 -10.00 -4.96
C TYR A 113 62.71 -10.36 -4.73
N ARG A 114 62.38 -10.78 -3.50
CA ARG A 114 61.02 -10.81 -3.03
C ARG A 114 60.61 -9.37 -2.71
N VAL A 115 59.61 -8.89 -3.43
CA VAL A 115 59.04 -7.56 -3.23
C VAL A 115 57.66 -7.73 -2.62
N VAL A 116 57.44 -7.04 -1.50
CA VAL A 116 56.15 -6.93 -0.84
C VAL A 116 55.81 -5.45 -0.73
N VAL A 117 54.75 -5.04 -1.42
CA VAL A 117 54.13 -3.72 -1.25
C VAL A 117 52.83 -3.87 -0.46
N ARG A 118 52.59 -2.93 0.45
CA ARG A 118 51.50 -2.99 1.44
C ARG A 118 50.69 -1.70 1.40
N GLN A 119 49.39 -1.81 1.64
CA GLN A 119 48.52 -0.66 1.86
C GLN A 119 47.66 -0.95 3.10
N ALA A 120 47.68 -0.03 4.06
CA ALA A 120 46.79 -0.11 5.21
C ALA A 120 45.35 0.19 4.77
N MET A 121 44.42 -0.69 5.16
CA MET A 121 42.99 -0.62 4.79
C MET A 121 42.14 0.10 5.85
N GLY A 122 42.68 0.32 7.05
CA GLY A 122 41.90 0.79 8.20
C GLY A 122 41.09 2.04 7.89
N GLU A 123 41.77 3.12 7.48
CA GLU A 123 41.12 4.39 7.10
C GLU A 123 40.12 4.21 5.95
N PHE A 124 40.46 3.40 4.94
CA PHE A 124 39.57 3.16 3.81
C PHE A 124 38.28 2.44 4.23
N TYR A 125 38.37 1.45 5.12
CA TYR A 125 37.20 0.75 5.64
C TYR A 125 36.36 1.64 6.54
N GLU A 126 36.97 2.48 7.38
CA GLU A 126 36.23 3.46 8.17
C GLU A 126 35.45 4.43 7.28
N ILE A 127 36.09 4.95 6.23
CA ILE A 127 35.44 5.81 5.22
C ILE A 127 34.32 5.04 4.51
N ALA A 128 34.56 3.78 4.11
CA ALA A 128 33.57 2.94 3.45
C ALA A 128 32.34 2.72 4.34
N HIS A 129 32.55 2.40 5.61
CA HIS A 129 31.49 2.19 6.59
C HIS A 129 30.70 3.47 6.85
N PHE A 130 31.38 4.60 7.04
CA PHE A 130 30.77 5.90 7.21
C PHE A 130 29.90 6.22 5.99
N LEU A 131 30.47 6.17 4.78
CA LEU A 131 29.75 6.46 3.54
C LEU A 131 28.54 5.53 3.35
N SER A 132 28.72 4.22 3.56
CA SER A 132 27.64 3.23 3.47
C SER A 132 26.52 3.50 4.47
N PHE A 133 26.85 3.90 5.71
CA PHE A 133 25.89 4.28 6.74
C PHE A 133 25.07 5.52 6.32
N PHE A 134 25.72 6.59 5.84
CA PHE A 134 25.01 7.80 5.41
C PHE A 134 24.18 7.59 4.16
N VAL A 135 24.67 6.83 3.17
CA VAL A 135 23.90 6.50 1.97
C VAL A 135 22.67 5.67 2.32
N THR A 136 22.84 4.62 3.14
CA THR A 136 21.74 3.77 3.59
C THR A 136 20.74 4.56 4.44
N GLY A 137 21.24 5.37 5.38
CA GLY A 137 20.41 6.24 6.22
C GLY A 137 19.61 7.26 5.40
N GLY A 138 20.26 7.92 4.43
CA GLY A 138 19.61 8.84 3.51
C GLY A 138 18.52 8.16 2.68
N PHE A 139 18.77 6.93 2.22
CA PHE A 139 17.78 6.12 1.51
C PHE A 139 16.57 5.74 2.38
N VAL A 140 16.81 5.38 3.65
CA VAL A 140 15.73 5.11 4.63
C VAL A 140 14.89 6.36 4.88
N VAL A 141 15.52 7.53 5.04
CA VAL A 141 14.81 8.81 5.21
C VAL A 141 13.98 9.13 3.98
N LEU A 142 14.53 8.97 2.78
CA LEU A 142 13.82 9.20 1.53
C LEU A 142 12.59 8.30 1.39
N LEU A 143 12.72 7.01 1.72
CA LEU A 143 11.59 6.09 1.75
C LEU A 143 10.55 6.47 2.79
N GLY A 144 10.97 6.90 3.98
CA GLY A 144 10.07 7.41 5.01
C GLY A 144 9.27 8.63 4.53
N LEU A 145 9.92 9.57 3.85
CA LEU A 145 9.26 10.72 3.22
C LEU A 145 8.27 10.29 2.13
N LEU A 146 8.63 9.29 1.31
CA LEU A 146 7.73 8.75 0.29
C LEU A 146 6.48 8.11 0.93
N VAL A 147 6.64 7.35 2.02
CA VAL A 147 5.52 6.77 2.78
C VAL A 147 4.61 7.88 3.32
N LEU A 148 5.19 8.93 3.91
CA LEU A 148 4.45 10.08 4.43
C LEU A 148 3.68 10.83 3.33
N LEU A 149 4.34 11.10 2.20
CA LEU A 149 3.73 11.74 1.04
C LEU A 149 2.57 10.89 0.51
N ASN A 150 2.78 9.58 0.34
CA ASN A 150 1.72 8.66 -0.10
C ASN A 150 0.54 8.66 0.87
N ALA A 151 0.80 8.64 2.18
CA ALA A 151 -0.24 8.72 3.20
C ALA A 151 -1.06 10.01 3.07
N TRP A 152 -0.39 11.14 2.85
CA TRP A 152 -1.03 12.44 2.67
C TRP A 152 -1.89 12.49 1.38
N VAL A 153 -1.32 12.08 0.24
CA VAL A 153 -2.03 12.03 -1.05
C VAL A 153 -3.22 11.08 -0.96
N SER A 154 -3.03 9.87 -0.43
CA SER A 154 -4.08 8.86 -0.30
C SER A 154 -5.23 9.34 0.57
N ARG A 155 -4.96 10.01 1.71
CA ARG A 155 -6.02 10.63 2.53
C ARG A 155 -6.87 11.63 1.73
N ARG A 156 -6.24 12.41 0.85
CA ARG A 156 -6.92 13.41 0.02
C ARG A 156 -7.74 12.76 -1.09
N LEU A 157 -7.17 11.79 -1.81
CA LEU A 157 -7.82 11.09 -2.92
C LEU A 157 -9.01 10.22 -2.47
N TRP A 158 -8.94 9.61 -1.30
CA TRP A 158 -10.01 8.76 -0.77
C TRP A 158 -11.10 9.53 -0.02
N LYS A 159 -10.94 10.83 0.21
CA LYS A 159 -11.94 11.66 0.90
C LYS A 159 -13.34 11.60 0.25
N PRO A 160 -13.49 11.65 -1.09
CA PRO A 160 -14.79 11.52 -1.75
C PRO A 160 -15.46 10.16 -1.51
N PHE A 161 -14.69 9.07 -1.51
CA PHE A 161 -15.20 7.73 -1.20
C PHE A 161 -15.82 7.66 0.20
N TYR A 162 -15.14 8.20 1.22
CA TYR A 162 -15.68 8.21 2.58
C TYR A 162 -16.96 9.05 2.68
N ARG A 163 -17.06 10.17 1.94
CA ARG A 163 -18.31 10.95 1.86
C ARG A 163 -19.45 10.15 1.22
N LEU A 164 -19.18 9.42 0.14
CA LEU A 164 -20.16 8.54 -0.51
C LEU A 164 -20.65 7.45 0.45
N ARG A 165 -19.72 6.78 1.13
CA ARG A 165 -20.03 5.76 2.15
C ARG A 165 -20.92 6.34 3.25
N ASP A 166 -20.59 7.52 3.76
CA ASP A 166 -21.33 8.14 4.85
C ASP A 166 -22.72 8.59 4.39
N GLY A 167 -22.84 9.12 3.17
CA GLY A 167 -24.13 9.41 2.54
C GLY A 167 -25.01 8.17 2.37
N LEU A 168 -24.43 7.04 1.94
CA LEU A 168 -25.14 5.77 1.82
C LEU A 168 -25.61 5.24 3.18
N ARG A 169 -24.79 5.37 4.23
CA ARG A 169 -25.18 4.97 5.59
C ARG A 169 -26.34 5.79 6.16
N GLN A 170 -26.49 7.03 5.72
CA GLN A 170 -27.56 7.94 6.15
C GLN A 170 -28.78 7.90 5.22
N TYR A 171 -28.73 7.11 4.13
CA TYR A 171 -29.82 6.98 3.18
C TYR A 171 -31.05 6.37 3.84
N ARG A 172 -32.19 7.05 3.75
CA ARG A 172 -33.50 6.53 4.15
C ARG A 172 -34.51 6.79 3.03
N LEU A 173 -35.30 5.78 2.68
CA LEU A 173 -36.31 5.83 1.61
C LEU A 173 -37.50 6.73 1.95
N ASP A 174 -37.83 6.81 3.24
CA ASP A 174 -38.94 7.59 3.81
C ASP A 174 -38.63 9.09 3.94
N ALA A 175 -37.38 9.51 3.68
CA ALA A 175 -36.99 10.91 3.73
C ALA A 175 -37.76 11.73 2.68
N ARG A 176 -38.16 12.96 3.04
CA ARG A 176 -38.93 13.85 2.14
C ARG A 176 -38.19 14.20 0.85
N THR A 177 -36.87 14.09 0.85
CA THR A 177 -36.02 14.40 -0.29
C THR A 177 -34.97 13.30 -0.46
N PRO A 178 -34.74 12.80 -1.68
CA PRO A 178 -33.67 11.85 -1.94
C PRO A 178 -32.33 12.49 -1.56
N PRO A 179 -31.44 11.79 -0.84
CA PRO A 179 -30.13 12.32 -0.54
C PRO A 179 -29.33 12.51 -1.82
N THR A 180 -28.60 13.62 -1.87
CA THR A 180 -27.72 13.97 -2.98
C THR A 180 -26.29 13.57 -2.64
N PHE A 181 -25.73 12.69 -3.46
CA PHE A 181 -24.33 12.33 -3.39
C PHE A 181 -23.51 13.44 -4.04
N PRO A 182 -22.59 14.09 -3.29
CA PRO A 182 -21.83 15.21 -3.82
C PRO A 182 -20.91 14.77 -4.96
N GLY A 183 -20.72 15.65 -5.94
CA GLY A 183 -19.75 15.47 -7.00
C GLY A 183 -18.31 15.42 -6.48
N SER A 184 -17.43 14.87 -7.30
CA SER A 184 -15.99 14.77 -7.04
C SER A 184 -15.21 15.33 -8.22
N SER A 185 -14.03 15.90 -7.98
CA SER A 185 -13.09 16.25 -9.05
C SER A 185 -12.46 15.03 -9.71
N ILE A 186 -12.61 13.84 -9.10
CA ILE A 186 -12.11 12.57 -9.60
C ILE A 186 -13.23 11.93 -10.43
N ALA A 187 -12.95 11.65 -11.70
CA ALA A 187 -13.94 11.21 -12.68
C ALA A 187 -14.66 9.92 -12.25
N GLU A 188 -13.93 8.94 -11.73
CA GLU A 188 -14.48 7.66 -11.27
C GLU A 188 -15.48 7.86 -10.13
N PHE A 189 -15.13 8.70 -9.15
CA PHE A 189 -16.04 9.00 -8.05
C PHE A 189 -17.22 9.85 -8.53
N ASN A 190 -17.04 10.73 -9.51
CA ASN A 190 -18.13 11.52 -10.07
C ASN A 190 -19.14 10.63 -10.82
N ALA A 191 -18.66 9.66 -11.60
CA ALA A 191 -19.50 8.68 -12.28
C ALA A 191 -20.31 7.84 -11.28
N VAL A 192 -19.66 7.38 -10.20
CA VAL A 192 -20.36 6.66 -9.12
C VAL A 192 -21.37 7.55 -8.41
N SER A 193 -21.04 8.80 -8.08
CA SER A 193 -21.99 9.75 -7.49
C SER A 193 -23.20 9.96 -8.40
N ALA A 194 -22.99 10.11 -9.71
CA ALA A 194 -24.07 10.28 -10.68
C ALA A 194 -24.99 9.06 -10.74
N ALA A 195 -24.42 7.85 -10.82
CA ALA A 195 -25.19 6.61 -10.82
C ALA A 195 -26.00 6.41 -9.51
N LEU A 196 -25.39 6.72 -8.36
CA LEU A 196 -26.09 6.64 -7.06
C LEU A 196 -27.21 7.68 -6.95
N ASN A 197 -27.01 8.88 -7.49
CA ASN A 197 -28.06 9.91 -7.53
C ASN A 197 -29.24 9.47 -8.40
N ASP A 198 -28.99 8.93 -9.60
CA ASP A 198 -30.04 8.44 -10.49
C ASP A 198 -30.82 7.28 -9.85
N MET A 199 -30.11 6.31 -9.26
CA MET A 199 -30.73 5.20 -8.53
C MET A 199 -31.58 5.69 -7.34
N SER A 200 -31.04 6.61 -6.53
CA SER A 200 -31.73 7.21 -5.38
C SER A 200 -33.03 7.90 -5.79
N GLN A 201 -32.98 8.68 -6.88
CA GLN A 201 -34.16 9.35 -7.43
C GLN A 201 -35.19 8.36 -7.97
N ASN A 202 -34.74 7.33 -8.68
CA ASN A 202 -35.62 6.28 -9.22
C ASN A 202 -36.35 5.52 -8.10
N LEU A 203 -35.62 5.08 -7.08
CA LEU A 203 -36.19 4.40 -5.92
C LEU A 203 -37.19 5.29 -5.17
N HIS A 204 -36.85 6.56 -4.97
CA HIS A 204 -37.75 7.50 -4.29
C HIS A 204 -39.04 7.74 -5.08
N ARG A 205 -38.96 7.86 -6.41
CA ARG A 205 -40.13 7.97 -7.30
C ARG A 205 -41.01 6.73 -7.22
N GLN A 206 -40.43 5.54 -7.30
CA GLN A 206 -41.16 4.28 -7.22
C GLN A 206 -41.86 4.11 -5.86
N TYR A 207 -41.17 4.42 -4.77
CA TYR A 207 -41.75 4.38 -3.42
C TYR A 207 -42.91 5.36 -3.26
N ARG A 208 -42.78 6.59 -3.75
CA ARG A 208 -43.87 7.59 -3.76
C ARG A 208 -45.08 7.12 -4.55
N ALA A 209 -44.86 6.62 -5.77
CA ALA A 209 -45.94 6.10 -6.62
C ALA A 209 -46.66 4.91 -5.97
N GLN A 210 -45.91 3.97 -5.37
CA GLN A 210 -46.49 2.83 -4.65
C GLN A 210 -47.32 3.27 -3.44
N LYS A 211 -46.83 4.25 -2.67
CA LYS A 211 -47.55 4.82 -1.54
C LYS A 211 -48.84 5.50 -1.98
N GLU A 212 -48.76 6.37 -2.98
CA GLU A 212 -49.93 7.10 -3.53
C GLU A 212 -50.95 6.13 -4.12
N PHE A 213 -50.51 5.10 -4.86
CA PHE A 213 -51.39 4.05 -5.38
C PHE A 213 -52.09 3.28 -4.26
N THR A 214 -51.38 2.90 -3.20
CA THR A 214 -51.94 2.16 -2.07
C THR A 214 -52.95 3.02 -1.30
N ASP A 215 -52.61 4.28 -1.03
CA ASP A 215 -53.51 5.23 -0.36
C ASP A 215 -54.75 5.51 -1.23
N HIS A 216 -54.60 5.64 -2.55
CA HIS A 216 -55.73 5.86 -3.46
C HIS A 216 -56.64 4.63 -3.56
N ALA A 217 -56.08 3.45 -3.81
CA ALA A 217 -56.82 2.20 -3.88
C ALA A 217 -57.58 1.91 -2.57
N ALA A 218 -57.00 2.27 -1.42
CA ALA A 218 -57.66 2.20 -0.13
C ALA A 218 -58.98 2.97 -0.12
N HIS A 219 -58.91 4.24 -0.51
CA HIS A 219 -60.03 5.17 -0.48
C HIS A 219 -61.08 4.80 -1.53
N GLU A 220 -60.65 4.50 -2.75
CA GLU A 220 -61.55 4.12 -3.84
C GLU A 220 -62.25 2.78 -3.61
N MET A 221 -61.67 1.84 -2.87
CA MET A 221 -62.35 0.59 -2.50
C MET A 221 -63.34 0.75 -1.34
N GLN A 222 -63.13 1.73 -0.44
CA GLN A 222 -64.04 1.96 0.69
C GLN A 222 -65.41 2.48 0.23
N THR A 223 -65.44 3.39 -0.74
CA THR A 223 -66.67 4.00 -1.27
C THR A 223 -67.66 2.99 -1.88
N PRO A 224 -67.29 2.11 -2.82
CA PRO A 224 -68.20 1.12 -3.38
C PRO A 224 -68.62 0.08 -2.35
N LEU A 225 -67.74 -0.35 -1.44
CA LEU A 225 -68.11 -1.29 -0.37
C LEU A 225 -69.15 -0.68 0.58
N ALA A 226 -69.02 0.61 0.91
CA ALA A 226 -70.00 1.34 1.71
C ALA A 226 -71.33 1.51 0.96
N SER A 227 -71.28 1.81 -0.34
CA SER A 227 -72.47 1.92 -1.19
C SER A 227 -73.24 0.58 -1.29
N VAL A 228 -72.53 -0.52 -1.56
CA VAL A 228 -73.14 -1.87 -1.59
C VAL A 228 -73.73 -2.23 -0.22
N MET A 229 -73.04 -1.91 0.88
CA MET A 229 -73.59 -2.12 2.23
C MET A 229 -74.91 -1.35 2.43
N ALA A 230 -74.94 -0.07 2.07
CA ALA A 230 -76.13 0.78 2.22
C ALA A 230 -77.31 0.30 1.36
N GLN A 231 -77.05 -0.19 0.14
CA GLN A 231 -78.08 -0.79 -0.70
C GLN A 231 -78.61 -2.10 -0.12
N LEU A 232 -77.74 -2.96 0.42
CA LEU A 232 -78.16 -4.19 1.10
C LEU A 232 -78.98 -3.88 2.37
N ASP A 233 -78.56 -2.89 3.16
CA ASP A 233 -79.30 -2.41 4.34
C ASP A 233 -80.69 -1.86 3.95
N SER A 234 -80.76 -1.10 2.85
CA SER A 234 -82.02 -0.56 2.32
C SER A 234 -82.95 -1.67 1.82
N LEU A 235 -82.41 -2.67 1.12
CA LEU A 235 -83.21 -3.80 0.60
C LEU A 235 -83.80 -4.64 1.72
N LEU A 236 -83.06 -4.85 2.81
CA LEU A 236 -83.57 -5.54 4.01
C LEU A 236 -84.71 -4.76 4.71
N GLY A 237 -84.78 -3.43 4.52
CA GLY A 237 -85.83 -2.58 5.08
C GLY A 237 -87.11 -2.46 4.23
N THR A 238 -87.12 -3.01 3.01
CA THR A 238 -88.31 -3.03 2.14
C THR A 238 -89.16 -4.27 2.38
N GLU A 239 -90.45 -4.12 2.72
CA GLU A 239 -91.40 -5.23 2.85
C GLU A 239 -92.30 -5.37 1.60
N PRO A 240 -92.80 -6.59 1.27
CA PRO A 240 -92.53 -7.87 1.92
C PRO A 240 -91.40 -8.67 1.23
N LEU A 241 -90.45 -9.20 2.02
CA LEU A 241 -89.40 -10.14 1.58
C LEU A 241 -89.74 -11.56 2.03
N THR A 242 -89.34 -12.56 1.24
CA THR A 242 -89.38 -13.97 1.69
C THR A 242 -88.21 -14.29 2.61
N SER A 243 -88.35 -15.32 3.46
CA SER A 243 -87.29 -15.77 4.36
C SER A 243 -86.00 -16.17 3.63
N GLU A 244 -86.11 -16.74 2.42
CA GLU A 244 -84.98 -17.08 1.56
C GLU A 244 -84.23 -15.83 1.05
N GLN A 245 -84.97 -14.77 0.68
CA GLN A 245 -84.39 -13.49 0.24
C GLN A 245 -83.64 -12.79 1.38
N VAL A 246 -84.19 -12.80 2.60
CA VAL A 246 -83.54 -12.26 3.80
C VAL A 246 -82.22 -12.98 4.07
N ALA A 247 -82.23 -14.32 4.05
CA ALA A 247 -81.02 -15.11 4.28
C ALA A 247 -79.92 -14.85 3.23
N LEU A 248 -80.30 -14.62 1.96
CA LEU A 248 -79.38 -14.28 0.88
C LEU A 248 -78.77 -12.87 1.07
N LEU A 249 -79.59 -11.88 1.44
CA LEU A 249 -79.16 -10.51 1.75
C LEU A 249 -78.19 -10.46 2.94
N GLU A 250 -78.49 -11.17 4.03
CA GLU A 250 -77.60 -11.29 5.18
C GLU A 250 -76.26 -11.96 4.81
N HIS A 251 -76.30 -12.96 3.92
CA HIS A 251 -75.08 -13.60 3.43
C HIS A 251 -74.23 -12.63 2.61
N ALA A 252 -74.85 -11.84 1.72
CA ALA A 252 -74.19 -10.79 0.96
C ALA A 252 -73.57 -9.71 1.88
N GLN A 253 -74.30 -9.25 2.90
CA GLN A 253 -73.75 -8.30 3.89
C GLN A 253 -72.52 -8.86 4.61
N ARG A 254 -72.58 -10.13 5.06
CA ARG A 254 -71.43 -10.79 5.71
C ARG A 254 -70.21 -10.86 4.78
N ALA A 255 -70.42 -11.15 3.49
CA ALA A 255 -69.35 -11.16 2.50
C ALA A 255 -68.75 -9.76 2.29
N VAL A 256 -69.57 -8.72 2.14
CA VAL A 256 -69.10 -7.33 1.98
C VAL A 256 -68.35 -6.84 3.21
N ARG A 257 -68.84 -7.15 4.44
CA ARG A 257 -68.13 -6.83 5.70
C ARG A 257 -66.76 -7.51 5.77
N ARG A 258 -66.69 -8.79 5.37
CA ARG A 258 -65.42 -9.53 5.31
C ARG A 258 -64.44 -8.88 4.34
N SER A 259 -64.89 -8.53 3.13
CA SER A 259 -64.06 -7.85 2.13
C SER A 259 -63.58 -6.46 2.60
N ALA A 260 -64.44 -5.70 3.27
CA ALA A 260 -64.06 -4.42 3.87
C ALA A 260 -63.01 -4.57 4.97
N ASN A 261 -63.12 -5.60 5.82
CA ASN A 261 -62.15 -5.90 6.86
C ASN A 261 -60.81 -6.38 6.28
N LEU A 262 -60.84 -7.20 5.22
CA LEU A 262 -59.63 -7.63 4.51
C LEU A 262 -58.90 -6.45 3.86
N ASN A 263 -59.64 -5.55 3.19
CA ASN A 263 -59.07 -4.33 2.62
C ASN A 263 -58.39 -3.48 3.72
N LYS A 264 -59.07 -3.23 4.84
CA LYS A 264 -58.48 -2.53 6.00
C LYS A 264 -57.22 -3.22 6.54
N GLY A 265 -57.22 -4.55 6.62
CA GLY A 265 -56.08 -5.33 7.08
C GLY A 265 -54.87 -5.22 6.14
N LEU A 266 -55.08 -5.34 4.83
CA LEU A 266 -54.03 -5.20 3.82
C LEU A 266 -53.43 -3.79 3.82
N LEU A 267 -54.26 -2.76 4.00
CA LEU A 267 -53.80 -1.37 4.11
C LEU A 267 -53.01 -1.07 5.37
N LEU A 268 -53.37 -1.70 6.49
CA LEU A 268 -52.60 -1.61 7.72
C LEU A 268 -51.24 -2.30 7.54
N LEU A 269 -51.21 -3.46 6.89
CA LEU A 269 -49.97 -4.17 6.58
C LEU A 269 -49.06 -3.34 5.68
N THR A 270 -49.58 -2.76 4.60
CA THR A 270 -48.78 -1.90 3.72
C THR A 270 -48.30 -0.65 4.44
N LYS A 271 -49.11 -0.02 5.31
CA LYS A 271 -48.66 1.10 6.14
C LYS A 271 -47.59 0.70 7.16
N ILE A 272 -47.67 -0.51 7.70
CA ILE A 272 -46.65 -1.06 8.61
C ILE A 272 -45.37 -1.37 7.84
N GLU A 273 -45.39 -2.06 6.70
CA GLU A 273 -44.19 -2.36 5.90
C GLU A 273 -43.51 -1.09 5.38
N VAL A 274 -44.30 -0.12 4.93
CA VAL A 274 -43.85 1.22 4.53
C VAL A 274 -43.27 2.00 5.72
N GLY A 275 -43.72 1.71 6.95
CA GLY A 275 -43.27 2.33 8.20
C GLY A 275 -42.23 1.55 9.00
N SER A 276 -42.00 0.25 8.74
CA SER A 276 -41.05 -0.64 9.44
C SER A 276 -39.75 -0.85 8.66
N SER A 277 -39.73 -0.40 7.40
CA SER A 277 -38.50 -0.20 6.62
C SER A 277 -37.76 1.09 7.03
N SER A 278 -38.18 1.72 8.14
CA SER A 278 -37.68 2.97 8.75
C SER A 278 -36.36 2.81 9.49
#